data_AF-A0A944S532-F1
#
_entry.id   AF-A0A944S532-F1
#
_cell.length_a   1.000
_cell.length_b   1.000
_cell.length_c   1.000
_cell.angle_alpha   90.00
_cell.angle_beta   90.00
_cell.angle_gamma   90.00
#
_symmetry.space_group_name_H-M   'P 1'
#
loop_
_entity.id
_entity.type
_entity.pdbx_description
1 polymer ?
#
loop_
_entity_poly.entity_id
_entity_poly.type
_entity_poly.pdbx_seq_one_letter_code
_entity_poly.pdbx_strand_id
1 'polypeptide(L)'
;MSLVLRFAAILSLLLHLCAFFVADQLLVGHEDDLFRARLNQAPRFLPIHRVQTSHPTMPRTQIQYQTATRATPLRDRADFTAVDITPAEADAPELRLGTSPEGPKAEGPELALEEMPQATQGLLSDTVASQRLDLVRIEDMIRADKERAAIITDPDSVRKTRGFIKFTPLALDGAWSYAITGPATAPEAGRPVLEDLARYMRDHTQIHAQIRSTPLQRFHSLQLLLDPIHFFFPGPQRVSFSDPRVRLDPKERDLLLRYLKVGGFIFVDAGLTSDDRRFLMSMVEVLRQIVGTDGRLSRLPVEHPIYHAFYNYPNGFPSEHEHPLVEYPFDDPWYYPDRPPDSWPPRGMYGIDMDGRLVGVISDLSLHRNWIPPDAEPATEVVAEDEEDSETETSDPSPSPLLFLRPGTNIIVHALLRPEGFTIKHGLPAWQPRQDPAR
;
A
#
# COMPACT_ATOMS: atom_id res chain seq x y z
N MET A 1 20.74 -50.76 33.97
CA MET A 1 19.59 -49.84 34.18
C MET A 1 18.45 -50.65 34.77
N SER A 2 18.06 -50.37 36.02
CA SER A 2 17.11 -51.19 36.80
C SER A 2 15.77 -51.35 36.09
N LEU A 3 15.13 -52.52 36.21
CA LEU A 3 13.82 -52.85 35.65
C LEU A 3 12.75 -51.82 36.06
N VAL A 4 12.90 -51.24 37.26
CA VAL A 4 12.05 -50.20 37.84
C VAL A 4 12.13 -48.89 37.03
N LEU A 5 13.33 -48.51 36.57
CA LEU A 5 13.53 -47.28 35.81
C LEU A 5 12.90 -47.37 34.41
N ARG A 6 12.93 -48.55 33.80
CA ARG A 6 12.27 -48.81 32.52
C ARG A 6 10.75 -48.75 32.66
N PHE A 7 10.21 -49.30 33.74
CA PHE A 7 8.77 -49.27 34.02
C PHE A 7 8.27 -47.84 34.27
N ALA A 8 9.02 -47.05 35.05
CA ALA A 8 8.69 -45.64 35.30
C ALA A 8 8.74 -44.79 34.01
N ALA A 9 9.72 -45.02 33.14
CA ALA A 9 9.83 -44.33 31.86
C ALA A 9 8.66 -44.66 30.91
N ILE A 10 8.27 -45.94 30.84
CA ILE A 10 7.12 -46.38 30.02
C ILE A 10 5.81 -45.80 30.58
N LEU A 11 5.63 -45.82 31.89
CA LEU A 11 4.44 -45.24 32.54
C LEU A 11 4.34 -43.73 32.30
N SER A 12 5.46 -43.01 32.40
CA SER A 12 5.52 -41.57 32.10
C SER A 12 5.17 -41.29 30.64
N LEU A 13 5.71 -42.07 29.71
CA LEU A 13 5.40 -41.92 28.27
C LEU A 13 3.91 -42.14 27.99
N LEU A 14 3.31 -43.18 28.59
CA LEU A 14 1.88 -43.47 28.44
C LEU A 14 1.00 -42.35 29.01
N LEU A 15 1.41 -41.76 30.14
CA LEU A 15 0.67 -40.67 30.77
C LEU A 15 0.71 -39.39 29.91
N HIS A 16 1.85 -39.09 29.28
CA HIS A 16 1.96 -37.97 28.33
C HIS A 16 1.15 -38.20 27.05
N LEU A 17 1.14 -39.43 26.52
CA LEU A 17 0.32 -39.77 25.36
C LEU A 17 -1.18 -39.67 25.66
N CYS A 18 -1.61 -40.11 26.85
CA CYS A 18 -2.99 -39.91 27.31
C CYS A 18 -3.35 -38.42 27.45
N ALA A 19 -2.47 -37.63 28.07
CA ALA A 19 -2.70 -36.18 28.23
C ALA A 19 -2.80 -35.47 26.87
N PHE A 20 -1.95 -35.84 25.91
CA PHE A 20 -2.00 -35.32 24.55
C PHE A 20 -3.31 -35.69 23.84
N PHE A 21 -3.75 -36.95 23.95
CA PHE A 21 -4.99 -37.40 23.33
C PHE A 21 -6.23 -36.73 23.93
N VAL A 22 -6.25 -36.50 25.24
CA VAL A 22 -7.36 -35.77 25.91
C VAL A 22 -7.35 -34.30 25.52
N ALA A 23 -6.18 -33.67 25.41
CA ALA A 23 -6.07 -32.27 24.96
C ALA A 23 -6.56 -32.10 23.52
N ASP A 24 -6.18 -33.02 22.62
CA ASP A 24 -6.61 -33.01 21.21
C ASP A 24 -8.12 -33.17 21.07
N GLN A 25 -8.73 -34.10 21.82
CA GLN A 25 -10.19 -34.29 21.83
C GLN A 25 -10.96 -33.07 22.37
N LEU A 26 -10.43 -32.39 23.39
CA LEU A 26 -11.06 -31.19 23.94
C LEU A 26 -10.92 -29.96 23.02
N LEU A 27 -9.78 -29.82 22.34
CA LEU A 27 -9.53 -28.72 21.42
C LEU A 27 -10.36 -28.85 20.13
N VAL A 28 -10.41 -30.05 19.54
CA VAL A 28 -11.15 -30.29 18.29
C VAL A 28 -12.67 -30.20 18.51
N GLY A 29 -13.18 -30.67 19.66
CA GLY A 29 -14.61 -30.58 19.97
C GLY A 29 -15.12 -29.14 20.11
N HIS A 30 -14.28 -28.22 20.60
CA HIS A 30 -14.68 -26.83 20.83
C HIS A 30 -14.82 -26.04 19.52
N GLU A 31 -13.97 -26.31 18.52
CA GLU A 31 -14.03 -25.64 17.21
C GLU A 31 -15.27 -26.06 16.40
N ASP A 32 -15.65 -27.34 16.46
CA ASP A 32 -16.84 -27.86 15.79
C ASP A 32 -18.14 -27.27 16.36
N ASP A 33 -18.22 -27.12 17.68
CA ASP A 33 -19.38 -26.54 18.34
C ASP A 33 -19.50 -25.02 18.06
N LEU A 34 -18.38 -24.30 18.05
CA LEU A 34 -18.34 -22.88 17.67
C LEU A 34 -18.71 -22.66 16.18
N PHE A 35 -18.26 -23.55 15.30
CA PHE A 35 -18.61 -23.51 13.88
C PHE A 35 -20.10 -23.78 13.66
N ARG A 36 -20.67 -24.77 14.36
CA ARG A 36 -22.12 -25.06 14.33
C ARG A 36 -22.95 -23.94 14.92
N ALA A 37 -22.47 -23.28 15.99
CA ALA A 37 -23.13 -22.11 16.57
C ALA A 37 -23.20 -20.93 15.58
N ARG A 38 -22.12 -20.70 14.81
CA ARG A 38 -22.09 -19.65 13.76
C ARG A 38 -23.04 -19.94 12.59
N LEU A 39 -23.19 -21.20 12.20
CA LEU A 39 -24.11 -21.61 11.13
C LEU A 39 -25.59 -21.46 11.53
N ASN A 40 -25.90 -21.58 12.83
CA ASN A 40 -27.27 -21.45 13.34
C ASN A 40 -27.69 -20.02 13.68
N GLN A 41 -26.76 -19.05 13.66
CA GLN A 41 -27.10 -17.63 13.79
C GLN A 41 -27.62 -17.10 12.44
N ALA A 42 -28.92 -16.83 12.37
CA ALA A 42 -29.53 -16.18 11.21
C ALA A 42 -28.87 -14.80 10.97
N PRO A 43 -28.51 -14.44 9.73
CA PRO A 43 -27.88 -13.17 9.44
C PRO A 43 -28.81 -12.00 9.80
N ARG A 44 -28.46 -11.23 10.83
CA ARG A 44 -29.13 -9.98 11.17
C ARG A 44 -28.65 -8.89 10.21
N PHE A 45 -29.41 -8.68 9.14
CA PHE A 45 -29.28 -7.49 8.32
C PHE A 45 -29.81 -6.29 9.11
N LEU A 46 -28.91 -5.55 9.76
CA LEU A 46 -29.25 -4.25 10.32
C LEU A 46 -29.54 -3.30 9.14
N PRO A 47 -30.76 -2.75 9.01
CA PRO A 47 -31.04 -1.75 7.99
C PRO A 47 -30.20 -0.51 8.30
N ILE A 48 -29.29 -0.18 7.39
CA ILE A 48 -28.56 1.09 7.43
C ILE A 48 -29.60 2.22 7.38
N HIS A 49 -29.78 2.95 8.48
CA HIS A 49 -30.51 4.21 8.45
C HIS A 49 -29.71 5.19 7.58
N ARG A 50 -30.06 5.25 6.29
CA ARG A 50 -29.61 6.33 5.41
C ARG A 50 -30.09 7.64 6.02
N VAL A 51 -29.14 8.45 6.46
CA VAL A 51 -29.38 9.88 6.70
C VAL A 51 -29.97 10.44 5.40
N GLN A 52 -31.20 10.92 5.49
CA GLN A 52 -31.96 11.43 4.36
C GLN A 52 -31.35 12.79 3.98
N THR A 53 -30.34 12.79 3.13
CA THR A 53 -29.80 14.03 2.57
C THR A 53 -30.86 14.59 1.63
N SER A 54 -31.33 15.80 1.93
CA SER A 54 -32.19 16.57 1.03
C SER A 54 -31.47 16.72 -0.29
N HIS A 55 -32.02 16.14 -1.36
CA HIS A 55 -31.51 16.31 -2.71
C HIS A 55 -31.38 17.81 -3.04
N PRO A 56 -30.21 18.31 -3.47
CA PRO A 56 -30.12 19.65 -4.01
C PRO A 56 -31.05 19.73 -5.23
N THR A 57 -32.00 20.66 -5.18
CA THR A 57 -32.95 20.88 -6.27
C THR A 57 -32.18 21.47 -7.44
N MET A 58 -31.86 20.64 -8.43
CA MET A 58 -31.25 21.10 -9.67
C MET A 58 -32.22 22.06 -10.37
N PRO A 59 -31.78 23.26 -10.81
CA PRO A 59 -32.62 24.09 -11.66
C PRO A 59 -32.94 23.33 -12.96
N ARG A 60 -34.23 23.10 -13.21
CA ARG A 60 -34.72 22.53 -14.47
C ARG A 60 -34.52 23.56 -15.58
N THR A 61 -33.36 23.53 -16.23
CA THR A 61 -33.19 24.22 -17.51
C THR A 61 -33.90 23.39 -18.58
N GLN A 62 -35.11 23.79 -18.98
CA GLN A 62 -35.75 23.23 -20.16
C GLN A 62 -34.96 23.70 -21.39
N ILE A 63 -34.22 22.79 -22.02
CA ILE A 63 -33.66 23.04 -23.34
C ILE A 63 -34.83 23.04 -24.32
N GLN A 64 -35.27 24.24 -24.69
CA GLN A 64 -36.26 24.43 -25.75
C GLN A 64 -35.53 24.28 -27.09
N TYR A 65 -35.71 23.15 -27.75
CA TYR A 65 -35.23 22.95 -29.12
C TYR A 65 -35.99 23.90 -30.04
N GLN A 66 -35.38 25.03 -30.40
CA GLN A 66 -35.84 25.81 -31.53
C GLN A 66 -35.47 25.06 -32.80
N THR A 67 -36.46 24.48 -33.46
CA THR A 67 -36.31 23.91 -34.79
C THR A 67 -35.81 25.02 -35.72
N ALA A 68 -34.64 24.80 -36.35
CA ALA A 68 -34.08 25.74 -37.30
C ALA A 68 -35.12 26.02 -38.40
N THR A 69 -35.70 27.21 -38.35
CA THR A 69 -36.57 27.69 -39.41
C THR A 69 -35.71 27.89 -40.64
N ARG A 70 -36.09 27.17 -41.70
CA ARG A 70 -35.57 27.26 -43.07
C ARG A 70 -35.16 28.70 -43.42
N ALA A 71 -33.85 28.94 -43.49
CA ALA A 71 -33.31 30.23 -43.86
C ALA A 71 -33.79 30.58 -45.27
N THR A 72 -34.55 31.67 -45.37
CA THR A 72 -34.92 32.31 -46.62
C THR A 72 -33.74 33.20 -47.02
N PRO A 73 -33.30 33.25 -48.29
CA PRO A 73 -32.11 33.99 -48.67
C PRO A 73 -32.35 35.50 -48.53
N LEU A 74 -31.55 36.15 -47.69
CA LEU A 74 -31.50 37.61 -47.61
C LEU A 74 -30.62 38.15 -48.73
N ARG A 75 -31.28 38.91 -49.60
CA ARG A 75 -30.73 39.77 -50.65
C ARG A 75 -30.12 41.02 -50.03
N ASP A 76 -28.98 41.44 -50.59
CA ASP A 76 -28.38 42.79 -50.57
C ASP A 76 -28.28 43.55 -49.24
N ARG A 77 -27.05 43.73 -48.73
CA ARG A 77 -26.43 45.07 -48.66
C ARG A 77 -24.93 44.99 -48.34
N ALA A 78 -24.16 45.70 -49.15
CA ALA A 78 -22.72 45.94 -49.05
C ALA A 78 -22.33 46.69 -47.77
N ASP A 79 -21.17 46.38 -47.19
CA ASP A 79 -19.92 47.15 -47.39
C ASP A 79 -18.77 46.61 -46.52
N PHE A 80 -17.55 46.97 -46.95
CA PHE A 80 -16.22 46.84 -46.31
C PHE A 80 -15.24 45.78 -46.85
N THR A 81 -14.60 46.20 -47.95
CA THR A 81 -13.15 46.18 -48.26
C THR A 81 -12.38 44.86 -48.11
N ALA A 82 -12.21 44.18 -49.24
CA ALA A 82 -11.21 43.15 -49.47
C ALA A 82 -9.84 43.78 -49.76
N VAL A 83 -8.81 43.30 -49.06
CA VAL A 83 -7.40 43.44 -49.46
C VAL A 83 -7.01 42.15 -50.18
N ASP A 84 -6.48 42.32 -51.39
CA ASP A 84 -5.96 41.28 -52.28
C ASP A 84 -4.85 40.47 -51.63
N ILE A 85 -4.98 39.13 -51.66
CA ILE A 85 -3.85 38.22 -51.80
C ILE A 85 -4.29 37.07 -52.73
N THR A 86 -3.69 37.03 -53.92
CA THR A 86 -3.88 36.05 -54.98
C THR A 86 -3.29 34.67 -54.64
N PRO A 87 -3.97 33.57 -55.00
CA PRO A 87 -3.33 32.28 -55.25
C PRO A 87 -3.38 31.93 -56.73
N ALA A 88 -2.22 31.55 -57.27
CA ALA A 88 -1.99 31.21 -58.68
C ALA A 88 -2.65 29.89 -59.12
N GLU A 89 -3.06 29.92 -60.39
CA GLU A 89 -3.61 28.87 -61.27
C GLU A 89 -2.79 27.58 -61.36
N ALA A 90 -3.49 26.45 -61.51
CA ALA A 90 -3.07 25.37 -62.42
C ALA A 90 -4.29 24.55 -62.88
N ASP A 91 -4.47 24.55 -64.21
CA ASP A 91 -5.53 23.93 -65.02
C ASP A 91 -5.69 22.42 -64.87
N ALA A 92 -6.94 21.96 -65.00
CA ALA A 92 -7.32 20.57 -65.27
C ALA A 92 -7.77 20.41 -66.73
N PRO A 93 -7.30 19.40 -67.50
CA PRO A 93 -7.79 19.20 -68.86
C PRO A 93 -8.91 18.15 -68.95
N GLU A 94 -9.81 18.43 -69.90
CA GLU A 94 -11.06 17.74 -70.23
C GLU A 94 -10.88 16.31 -70.79
N LEU A 95 -11.85 15.45 -70.47
CA LEU A 95 -12.05 14.11 -71.05
C LEU A 95 -12.56 14.19 -72.50
N ARG A 96 -11.88 13.51 -73.43
CA ARG A 96 -12.42 13.16 -74.76
C ARG A 96 -12.48 11.64 -74.94
N LEU A 97 -13.68 11.15 -75.29
CA LEU A 97 -13.94 9.79 -75.75
C LEU A 97 -13.71 9.69 -77.27
N GLY A 98 -13.02 8.64 -77.73
CA GLY A 98 -12.92 8.29 -79.14
C GLY A 98 -12.17 6.98 -79.44
N THR A 99 -12.95 5.95 -79.82
CA THR A 99 -12.63 4.81 -80.73
C THR A 99 -11.62 3.71 -80.32
N SER A 100 -12.03 2.47 -80.59
CA SER A 100 -11.37 1.15 -80.43
C SER A 100 -11.39 0.44 -81.82
N PRO A 101 -10.84 -0.77 -82.09
CA PRO A 101 -9.77 -1.59 -81.48
C PRO A 101 -8.71 -2.07 -82.53
N GLU A 102 -7.59 -2.67 -82.13
CA GLU A 102 -6.94 -3.82 -82.82
C GLU A 102 -5.67 -4.27 -82.07
N GLY A 103 -5.66 -5.52 -81.58
CA GLY A 103 -4.48 -6.16 -80.97
C GLY A 103 -4.82 -7.31 -80.01
N PRO A 104 -4.20 -8.49 -80.14
CA PRO A 104 -4.68 -9.72 -79.49
C PRO A 104 -4.28 -9.81 -78.01
N LYS A 105 -5.20 -10.43 -77.27
CA LYS A 105 -5.20 -10.76 -75.84
C LYS A 105 -3.92 -11.51 -75.42
N ALA A 106 -3.13 -10.91 -74.54
CA ALA A 106 -2.18 -11.63 -73.69
C ALA A 106 -2.09 -10.92 -72.33
N GLU A 107 -2.40 -11.71 -71.30
CA GLU A 107 -2.15 -11.52 -69.87
C GLU A 107 -2.93 -10.41 -69.16
N GLY A 108 -3.60 -10.79 -68.06
CA GLY A 108 -4.47 -9.93 -67.28
C GLY A 108 -3.73 -8.75 -66.67
N PRO A 109 -4.46 -7.73 -66.15
CA PRO A 109 -3.81 -6.59 -65.54
C PRO A 109 -2.95 -7.08 -64.37
N GLU A 110 -1.65 -6.88 -64.51
CA GLU A 110 -0.70 -6.89 -63.40
C GLU A 110 -1.30 -5.95 -62.35
N LEU A 111 -1.83 -6.55 -61.27
CA LEU A 111 -2.30 -5.77 -60.14
C LEU A 111 -1.08 -5.04 -59.62
N ALA A 112 -1.05 -3.72 -59.82
CA ALA A 112 -0.10 -2.88 -59.14
C ALA A 112 -0.15 -3.28 -57.67
N LEU A 113 0.99 -3.74 -57.15
CA LEU A 113 1.16 -3.96 -55.73
C LEU A 113 1.08 -2.56 -55.10
N GLU A 114 -0.14 -2.10 -54.83
CA GLU A 114 -0.35 -1.01 -53.90
C GLU A 114 0.20 -1.54 -52.59
N GLU A 115 1.36 -1.00 -52.19
CA GLU A 115 1.88 -1.22 -50.84
C GLU A 115 0.74 -0.87 -49.88
N MET A 116 0.20 -1.90 -49.23
CA MET A 116 -0.70 -1.70 -48.12
C MET A 116 0.03 -0.77 -47.15
N PRO A 117 -0.57 0.36 -46.73
CA PRO A 117 0.04 1.18 -45.70
C PRO A 117 0.33 0.25 -44.52
N GLN A 118 1.60 0.22 -44.11
CA GLN A 118 2.03 -0.60 -42.98
C GLN A 118 1.07 -0.32 -41.82
N ALA A 119 0.57 -1.37 -41.17
CA ALA A 119 -0.36 -1.30 -40.02
C ALA A 119 0.21 -0.55 -38.79
N THR A 120 1.36 0.10 -38.94
CA THR A 120 2.07 0.87 -37.93
C THR A 120 2.10 2.37 -38.22
N GLN A 121 1.61 2.84 -39.37
CA GLN A 121 1.45 4.27 -39.63
C GLN A 121 0.06 4.74 -39.26
N GLY A 122 -0.04 5.40 -38.12
CA GLY A 122 -1.22 6.17 -37.76
C GLY A 122 -2.31 5.39 -37.04
N LEU A 123 -1.97 4.50 -36.11
CA LEU A 123 -2.83 4.38 -34.94
C LEU A 123 -2.68 5.70 -34.17
N LEU A 124 -3.46 6.71 -34.57
CA LEU A 124 -3.95 7.71 -33.63
C LEU A 124 -4.74 6.92 -32.59
N SER A 125 -4.00 6.34 -31.64
CA SER A 125 -4.56 5.79 -30.43
C SER A 125 -5.35 6.94 -29.84
N ASP A 126 -6.67 6.81 -29.89
CA ASP A 126 -7.57 7.72 -29.23
C ASP A 126 -7.14 7.73 -27.75
N THR A 127 -6.36 8.74 -27.38
CA THR A 127 -5.65 8.79 -26.10
C THR A 127 -6.64 8.69 -24.94
N VAL A 128 -7.87 9.16 -25.16
CA VAL A 128 -9.02 9.01 -24.28
C VAL A 128 -9.42 7.56 -24.06
N ALA A 129 -9.46 6.75 -25.13
CA ALA A 129 -9.76 5.32 -25.05
C ALA A 129 -8.62 4.55 -24.38
N SER A 130 -7.36 4.82 -24.76
CA SER A 130 -6.18 4.19 -24.16
C SER A 130 -6.07 4.41 -22.64
N GLN A 131 -6.59 5.53 -22.13
CA GLN A 131 -6.38 5.94 -20.74
C GLN A 131 -7.63 5.75 -19.86
N ARG A 132 -8.85 5.71 -20.44
CA ARG A 132 -10.00 5.08 -19.77
C ARG A 132 -9.74 3.60 -19.53
N LEU A 133 -9.04 2.95 -20.46
CA LEU A 133 -8.51 1.61 -20.26
C LEU A 133 -7.56 1.55 -19.07
N ASP A 134 -6.79 2.59 -18.73
CA ASP A 134 -5.86 2.54 -17.58
C ASP A 134 -6.59 2.54 -16.22
N LEU A 135 -7.70 3.28 -16.07
CA LEU A 135 -8.52 3.20 -14.85
C LEU A 135 -9.25 1.84 -14.73
N VAL A 136 -9.82 1.36 -15.85
CA VAL A 136 -10.44 0.03 -15.92
C VAL A 136 -9.39 -1.06 -15.65
N ARG A 137 -8.17 -0.89 -16.17
CA ARG A 137 -7.02 -1.77 -15.90
C ARG A 137 -6.67 -1.80 -14.42
N ILE A 138 -6.71 -0.68 -13.70
CA ILE A 138 -6.43 -0.69 -12.25
C ILE A 138 -7.47 -1.53 -11.51
N GLU A 139 -8.76 -1.35 -11.80
CA GLU A 139 -9.81 -2.18 -11.19
C GLU A 139 -9.64 -3.67 -11.52
N ASP A 140 -9.28 -3.98 -12.76
CA ASP A 140 -8.99 -5.35 -13.20
C ASP A 140 -7.72 -5.91 -12.52
N MET A 141 -6.68 -5.10 -12.34
CA MET A 141 -5.45 -5.48 -11.62
C MET A 141 -5.72 -5.74 -10.14
N ILE A 142 -6.58 -4.93 -9.51
CA ILE A 142 -7.05 -5.18 -8.14
C ILE A 142 -7.74 -6.55 -8.07
N ARG A 143 -8.52 -6.95 -9.07
CA ARG A 143 -9.21 -8.26 -9.09
C ARG A 143 -8.28 -9.43 -9.42
N ALA A 144 -7.34 -9.25 -10.35
CA ALA A 144 -6.50 -10.33 -10.87
C ALA A 144 -5.43 -10.85 -9.89
N ASP A 145 -5.14 -10.10 -8.81
CA ASP A 145 -4.13 -10.40 -7.76
C ASP A 145 -2.71 -10.72 -8.28
N LYS A 146 -2.41 -10.34 -9.52
CA LYS A 146 -1.08 -10.48 -10.13
C LYS A 146 -0.09 -9.45 -9.59
N GLU A 147 -0.59 -8.24 -9.39
CA GLU A 147 0.18 -7.10 -8.89
C GLU A 147 -0.23 -6.78 -7.46
N ARG A 148 0.73 -6.28 -6.67
CA ARG A 148 0.48 -5.87 -5.28
C ARG A 148 0.25 -4.38 -5.15
N ALA A 149 0.77 -3.58 -6.07
CA ALA A 149 0.43 -2.17 -6.14
C ALA A 149 0.62 -1.60 -7.54
N ALA A 150 -0.19 -0.61 -7.85
CA ALA A 150 -0.01 0.25 -9.01
C ALA A 150 -0.60 1.63 -8.70
N ILE A 151 0.04 2.68 -9.21
CA ILE A 151 -0.39 4.05 -8.99
C ILE A 151 -0.40 4.86 -10.29
N ILE A 152 -1.34 5.81 -10.38
CA ILE A 152 -1.38 6.89 -11.35
C ILE A 152 -0.99 8.15 -10.59
N THR A 153 0.18 8.67 -10.91
CA THR A 153 0.71 9.90 -10.31
C THR A 153 0.10 11.13 -10.99
N ASP A 154 -0.24 12.12 -10.17
CA ASP A 154 -0.67 13.44 -10.64
C ASP A 154 0.52 14.42 -10.52
N PRO A 155 0.96 15.05 -11.63
CA PRO A 155 2.12 15.93 -11.64
C PRO A 155 1.90 17.21 -10.84
N ASP A 156 0.65 17.64 -10.67
CA ASP A 156 0.31 18.90 -9.99
C ASP A 156 0.21 18.68 -8.48
N SER A 157 -0.21 17.50 -8.04
CA SER A 157 -0.30 17.19 -6.61
C SER A 157 -0.28 15.70 -6.28
N VAL A 158 0.64 15.30 -5.42
CA VAL A 158 0.70 13.93 -4.88
C VAL A 158 -0.61 13.54 -4.15
N ARG A 159 -1.38 14.51 -3.64
CA ARG A 159 -2.69 14.29 -3.01
C ARG A 159 -3.74 13.69 -3.95
N LYS A 160 -3.57 13.89 -5.26
CA LYS A 160 -4.45 13.39 -6.33
C LYS A 160 -3.95 12.06 -6.92
N THR A 161 -2.90 11.48 -6.34
CA THR A 161 -2.40 10.15 -6.74
C THR A 161 -3.48 9.10 -6.47
N ARG A 162 -3.76 8.30 -7.50
CA ARG A 162 -4.75 7.21 -7.48
C ARG A 162 -4.07 5.87 -7.60
N GLY A 163 -4.71 4.80 -7.16
CA GLY A 163 -4.17 3.46 -7.39
C GLY A 163 -4.64 2.45 -6.36
N PHE A 164 -3.82 1.43 -6.13
CA PHE A 164 -4.05 0.44 -5.08
C PHE A 164 -2.76 -0.07 -4.49
N ILE A 165 -2.87 -0.62 -3.28
CA ILE A 165 -1.84 -1.41 -2.62
C ILE A 165 -2.50 -2.55 -1.85
N LYS A 166 -1.89 -3.74 -1.91
CA LYS A 166 -2.27 -4.92 -1.16
C LYS A 166 -1.15 -5.28 -0.21
N PHE A 167 -1.43 -5.26 1.08
CA PHE A 167 -0.48 -5.66 2.11
C PHE A 167 -0.56 -7.17 2.32
N THR A 168 0.59 -7.81 2.39
CA THR A 168 0.74 -9.18 2.88
C THR A 168 1.29 -9.12 4.31
N PRO A 169 0.49 -9.40 5.34
CA PRO A 169 0.98 -9.44 6.70
C PRO A 169 1.97 -10.59 6.92
N LEU A 170 3.06 -10.31 7.64
CA LEU A 170 4.12 -11.28 7.93
C LEU A 170 4.10 -11.73 9.39
N ALA A 171 4.53 -12.97 9.64
CA ALA A 171 4.88 -13.44 10.99
C ALA A 171 6.18 -14.24 10.96
N LEU A 172 7.23 -13.62 11.51
CA LEU A 172 8.58 -14.15 11.66
C LEU A 172 8.84 -14.38 13.16
N ASP A 173 9.95 -15.05 13.48
CA ASP A 173 10.35 -15.26 14.87
C ASP A 173 10.78 -13.92 15.50
N GLY A 174 9.92 -13.37 16.35
CA GLY A 174 10.10 -12.09 17.04
C GLY A 174 9.69 -10.84 16.26
N ALA A 175 9.32 -10.95 14.98
CA ALA A 175 8.92 -9.81 14.13
C ALA A 175 7.67 -10.14 13.31
N TRP A 176 6.64 -9.28 13.33
CA TRP A 176 5.39 -9.53 12.59
C TRP A 176 4.65 -8.23 12.23
N SER A 177 3.54 -8.34 11.49
CA SER A 177 2.68 -7.20 11.10
C SER A 177 1.33 -7.16 11.86
N TYR A 178 1.26 -7.78 13.03
CA TYR A 178 0.03 -7.97 13.81
C TYR A 178 0.12 -7.33 15.19
N ALA A 179 -1.02 -6.89 15.72
CA ALA A 179 -1.10 -6.52 17.11
C ALA A 179 -1.24 -7.77 17.96
N ILE A 180 -0.59 -7.77 19.12
CA ILE A 180 -0.97 -8.69 20.19
C ILE A 180 -2.28 -8.15 20.75
N THR A 181 -3.39 -8.80 20.45
CA THR A 181 -4.62 -8.60 21.21
C THR A 181 -4.78 -9.83 22.08
N GLY A 182 -4.42 -9.73 23.36
CA GLY A 182 -4.49 -10.84 24.31
C GLY A 182 -3.47 -10.72 25.45
N PRO A 183 -3.68 -11.44 26.56
CA PRO A 183 -2.75 -11.44 27.69
C PRO A 183 -1.38 -12.00 27.28
N ALA A 184 -0.30 -11.48 27.88
CA ALA A 184 1.08 -11.88 27.58
C ALA A 184 1.35 -13.41 27.68
N THR A 185 0.50 -14.12 28.43
CA THR A 185 0.54 -15.58 28.64
C THR A 185 -0.10 -16.38 27.52
N ALA A 186 -0.94 -15.76 26.68
CA ALA A 186 -1.61 -16.39 25.55
C ALA A 186 -1.90 -15.33 24.47
N PRO A 187 -0.88 -14.91 23.70
CA PRO A 187 -1.08 -13.98 22.60
C PRO A 187 -1.84 -14.70 21.49
N GLU A 188 -3.17 -14.51 21.44
CA GLU A 188 -3.90 -14.79 20.21
C GLU A 188 -3.35 -13.85 19.13
N ALA A 189 -3.10 -14.38 17.94
CA ALA A 189 -2.69 -13.55 16.81
C ALA A 189 -3.84 -12.58 16.55
N GLY A 190 -3.68 -11.34 17.04
CA GLY A 190 -4.72 -10.35 17.07
C GLY A 190 -5.02 -9.77 15.71
N ARG A 191 -5.78 -8.68 15.69
CA ARG A 191 -6.10 -7.94 14.47
C ARG A 191 -4.82 -7.45 13.76
N PRO A 192 -4.73 -7.52 12.41
CA PRO A 192 -3.59 -6.94 11.68
C PRO A 192 -3.45 -5.44 12.00
N VAL A 193 -2.24 -4.99 12.37
CA VAL A 193 -1.99 -3.57 12.71
C VAL A 193 -2.33 -2.65 11.54
N LEU A 194 -2.13 -3.15 10.32
CA LEU A 194 -2.36 -2.40 9.10
C LEU A 194 -3.83 -2.20 8.75
N GLU A 195 -4.79 -2.85 9.43
CA GLU A 195 -6.19 -2.84 9.00
C GLU A 195 -6.80 -1.44 9.11
N ASP A 196 -6.53 -0.75 10.22
CA ASP A 196 -6.97 0.64 10.40
C ASP A 196 -6.21 1.61 9.49
N LEU A 197 -4.92 1.38 9.26
CA LEU A 197 -4.15 2.17 8.32
C LEU A 197 -4.67 2.01 6.88
N ALA A 198 -4.98 0.79 6.46
CA ALA A 198 -5.56 0.52 5.16
C ALA A 198 -6.95 1.14 5.03
N ARG A 199 -7.78 1.06 6.08
CA ARG A 199 -9.09 1.73 6.11
C ARG A 199 -8.93 3.25 5.99
N TYR A 200 -8.06 3.85 6.80
CA TYR A 200 -7.77 5.28 6.76
C TYR A 200 -7.35 5.73 5.37
N MET A 201 -6.44 4.99 4.72
CA MET A 201 -6.00 5.28 3.35
C MET A 201 -7.15 5.20 2.34
N ARG A 202 -8.03 4.21 2.43
CA ARG A 202 -9.22 4.12 1.55
C ARG A 202 -10.15 5.31 1.72
N ASP A 203 -10.29 5.82 2.95
CA ASP A 203 -11.23 6.89 3.28
C ASP A 203 -10.67 8.30 3.03
N HIS A 204 -9.34 8.48 3.10
CA HIS A 204 -8.67 9.80 3.05
C HIS A 204 -7.72 9.99 1.87
N THR A 205 -7.58 8.98 1.02
CA THR A 205 -6.74 9.05 -0.19
C THR A 205 -7.50 8.47 -1.38
N GLN A 206 -6.94 8.58 -2.58
CA GLN A 206 -7.47 7.90 -3.76
C GLN A 206 -6.72 6.58 -4.06
N ILE A 207 -5.96 6.07 -3.07
CA ILE A 207 -5.24 4.80 -3.13
C ILE A 207 -6.06 3.75 -2.39
N HIS A 208 -6.50 2.73 -3.11
CA HIS A 208 -7.25 1.62 -2.56
C HIS A 208 -6.32 0.65 -1.83
N ALA A 209 -6.21 0.80 -0.51
CA ALA A 209 -5.42 -0.08 0.34
C ALA A 209 -6.23 -1.32 0.78
N GLN A 210 -5.68 -2.52 0.65
CA GLN A 210 -6.29 -3.77 1.09
C GLN A 210 -5.31 -4.63 1.88
N ILE A 211 -5.81 -5.42 2.81
CA ILE A 211 -5.05 -6.50 3.45
C ILE A 211 -5.45 -7.80 2.80
N ARG A 212 -4.46 -8.62 2.44
CA ARG A 212 -4.71 -9.95 1.90
C ARG A 212 -5.14 -10.88 3.03
N SER A 213 -6.39 -11.33 2.99
CA SER A 213 -6.94 -12.30 3.92
C SER A 213 -6.51 -13.71 3.50
N THR A 214 -5.47 -14.29 4.13
CA THR A 214 -5.07 -15.74 4.14
C THR A 214 -3.63 -15.87 4.65
N PRO A 215 -3.21 -17.04 5.17
CA PRO A 215 -2.51 -17.16 6.46
C PRO A 215 -1.20 -16.38 6.53
N LEU A 216 -0.82 -16.06 7.77
CA LEU A 216 0.48 -15.51 8.15
C LEU A 216 1.59 -16.09 7.28
N GLN A 217 2.22 -15.23 6.47
CA GLN A 217 3.34 -15.68 5.65
C GLN A 217 4.64 -15.50 6.42
N ARG A 218 5.46 -16.53 6.42
CA ARG A 218 6.89 -16.39 6.71
C ARG A 218 7.60 -15.85 5.49
N PHE A 219 8.80 -15.29 5.66
CA PHE A 219 9.57 -14.69 4.58
C PHE A 219 10.27 -15.75 3.70
N HIS A 220 9.53 -16.76 3.24
CA HIS A 220 10.05 -17.82 2.36
C HIS A 220 9.40 -17.82 0.97
N SER A 221 8.38 -17.00 0.75
CA SER A 221 7.61 -16.98 -0.50
C SER A 221 8.15 -15.92 -1.45
N LEU A 222 8.50 -16.32 -2.68
CA LEU A 222 8.87 -15.38 -3.74
C LEU A 222 7.75 -14.38 -4.06
N GLN A 223 6.49 -14.65 -3.70
CA GLN A 223 5.39 -13.71 -3.88
C GLN A 223 5.53 -12.46 -3.01
N LEU A 224 6.28 -12.53 -1.90
CA LEU A 224 6.57 -11.39 -1.04
C LEU A 224 7.50 -10.37 -1.73
N LEU A 225 8.20 -10.79 -2.80
CA LEU A 225 8.98 -9.87 -3.62
C LEU A 225 8.12 -8.90 -4.42
N LEU A 226 6.81 -9.17 -4.54
CA LEU A 226 5.88 -8.31 -5.25
C LEU A 226 5.33 -7.19 -4.36
N ASP A 227 5.48 -7.26 -3.04
CA ASP A 227 4.90 -6.28 -2.12
C ASP A 227 5.82 -5.06 -1.99
N PRO A 228 5.41 -3.83 -2.35
CA PRO A 228 6.30 -2.67 -2.35
C PRO A 228 6.92 -2.33 -1.00
N ILE A 229 6.24 -2.69 0.08
CA ILE A 229 6.65 -2.43 1.46
C ILE A 229 6.26 -3.59 2.38
N HIS A 230 7.18 -3.97 3.27
CA HIS A 230 6.94 -4.89 4.39
C HIS A 230 7.06 -4.18 5.74
N PHE A 231 6.27 -4.64 6.71
CA PHE A 231 6.19 -4.05 8.05
C PHE A 231 6.65 -5.03 9.11
N PHE A 232 7.59 -4.61 9.96
CA PHE A 232 8.13 -5.39 11.07
C PHE A 232 7.91 -4.67 12.40
N PHE A 233 7.05 -5.25 13.23
CA PHE A 233 6.76 -4.81 14.59
C PHE A 233 7.15 -5.88 15.60
N PRO A 234 7.35 -5.52 16.89
CA PRO A 234 7.64 -6.47 17.95
C PRO A 234 6.57 -7.57 18.03
N GLY A 235 6.97 -8.82 17.81
CA GLY A 235 6.08 -9.98 17.92
C GLY A 235 6.43 -10.97 19.02
N PRO A 236 5.68 -12.08 19.11
CA PRO A 236 5.87 -13.09 20.12
C PRO A 236 7.18 -13.81 19.80
N GLN A 237 7.88 -14.16 20.86
CA GLN A 237 9.21 -14.74 20.80
C GLN A 237 9.22 -16.06 21.57
N ARG A 238 9.90 -17.08 21.04
CA ARG A 238 10.05 -18.39 21.70
C ARG A 238 11.46 -18.65 22.21
N VAL A 239 12.24 -17.62 22.48
CA VAL A 239 13.65 -17.75 22.89
C VAL A 239 13.92 -16.96 24.18
N SER A 240 15.06 -17.26 24.82
CA SER A 240 15.42 -16.67 26.10
C SER A 240 15.68 -15.17 25.99
N PHE A 241 15.59 -14.45 27.11
CA PHE A 241 15.93 -13.03 27.16
C PHE A 241 17.40 -12.74 26.78
N SER A 242 18.29 -13.73 26.89
CA SER A 242 19.69 -13.64 26.47
C SER A 242 19.90 -13.77 24.96
N ASP A 243 18.91 -14.30 24.22
CA ASP A 243 19.01 -14.52 22.79
C ASP A 243 18.58 -13.27 22.00
N PRO A 244 19.03 -13.12 20.74
CA PRO A 244 18.51 -12.09 19.84
C PRO A 244 16.99 -12.15 19.75
N ARG A 245 16.36 -10.97 19.77
CA ARG A 245 14.91 -10.83 19.76
C ARG A 245 14.26 -11.20 18.44
N VAL A 246 14.97 -11.01 17.33
CA VAL A 246 14.52 -11.40 15.99
C VAL A 246 15.48 -12.42 15.41
N ARG A 247 14.95 -13.50 14.84
CA ARG A 247 15.74 -14.54 14.19
C ARG A 247 15.16 -14.84 12.82
N LEU A 248 15.97 -14.58 11.80
CA LEU A 248 15.69 -15.03 10.44
C LEU A 248 16.55 -16.24 10.10
N ASP A 249 15.96 -17.24 9.48
CA ASP A 249 16.71 -18.36 8.93
C ASP A 249 17.50 -17.93 7.66
N PRO A 250 18.48 -18.73 7.20
CA PRO A 250 19.30 -18.36 6.06
C PRO A 250 18.49 -18.06 4.78
N LYS A 251 17.40 -18.78 4.54
CA LYS A 251 16.56 -18.57 3.35
C LYS A 251 15.77 -17.26 3.45
N GLU A 252 15.29 -16.91 4.64
CA GLU A 252 14.60 -15.63 4.89
C GLU A 252 15.56 -14.46 4.66
N ARG A 253 16.81 -14.58 5.12
CA ARG A 253 17.84 -13.56 4.91
C ARG A 253 18.16 -13.38 3.42
N ASP A 254 18.36 -14.48 2.70
CA ASP A 254 18.65 -14.46 1.26
C ASP A 254 17.50 -13.83 0.48
N LEU A 255 16.27 -14.17 0.84
CA LEU A 255 15.09 -13.60 0.20
C LEU A 255 14.93 -12.12 0.55
N LEU A 256 15.20 -11.71 1.79
CA LEU A 256 15.13 -10.32 2.22
C LEU A 256 16.22 -9.48 1.54
N LEU A 257 17.43 -10.01 1.38
CA LEU A 257 18.46 -9.37 0.57
C LEU A 257 17.98 -9.16 -0.87
N ARG A 258 17.42 -10.20 -1.49
CA ARG A 258 16.86 -10.12 -2.85
C ARG A 258 15.75 -9.09 -2.94
N TYR A 259 14.87 -9.04 -1.94
CA TYR A 259 13.78 -8.08 -1.84
C TYR A 259 14.29 -6.64 -1.85
N LEU A 260 15.24 -6.32 -0.98
CA LEU A 260 15.84 -4.98 -0.89
C LEU A 260 16.57 -4.63 -2.20
N LYS A 261 17.27 -5.58 -2.82
CA LYS A 261 17.99 -5.36 -4.09
C LYS A 261 17.07 -4.99 -5.25
N VAL A 262 15.91 -5.64 -5.34
CA VAL A 262 14.91 -5.40 -6.41
C VAL A 262 14.13 -4.10 -6.20
N GLY A 263 14.28 -3.42 -5.06
CA GLY A 263 13.64 -2.13 -4.79
C GLY A 263 12.56 -2.16 -3.73
N GLY A 264 12.42 -3.29 -3.02
CA GLY A 264 11.55 -3.42 -1.87
C GLY A 264 11.86 -2.39 -0.78
N PHE A 265 10.88 -2.14 0.08
CA PHE A 265 11.03 -1.22 1.22
C PHE A 265 10.63 -1.92 2.51
N ILE A 266 11.36 -1.66 3.60
CA ILE A 266 10.97 -2.17 4.92
C ILE A 266 10.71 -1.02 5.88
N PHE A 267 9.67 -1.18 6.69
CA PHE A 267 9.38 -0.30 7.80
C PHE A 267 9.43 -1.10 9.09
N VAL A 268 10.37 -0.75 9.97
CA VAL A 268 10.54 -1.34 11.29
C VAL A 268 10.15 -0.29 12.31
N ASP A 269 9.23 -0.61 13.22
CA ASP A 269 8.80 0.33 14.25
C ASP A 269 8.56 -0.39 15.57
N ALA A 270 9.06 0.21 16.65
CA ALA A 270 8.83 -0.24 18.01
C ALA A 270 8.67 0.94 18.96
N GLY A 271 8.33 0.67 20.21
CA GLY A 271 8.29 1.68 21.27
C GLY A 271 9.63 1.89 21.99
N LEU A 272 9.54 2.37 23.22
CA LEU A 272 10.69 2.71 24.06
C LEU A 272 10.97 1.70 25.18
N THR A 273 10.19 0.64 25.29
CA THR A 273 10.38 -0.36 26.36
C THR A 273 11.70 -1.11 26.19
N SER A 274 12.17 -1.76 27.26
CA SER A 274 13.34 -2.65 27.20
C SER A 274 13.23 -3.73 26.12
N ASP A 275 12.03 -4.26 25.91
CA ASP A 275 11.76 -5.28 24.90
C ASP A 275 11.77 -4.68 23.48
N ASP A 276 11.20 -3.50 23.30
CA ASP A 276 11.24 -2.76 22.03
C ASP A 276 12.67 -2.42 21.62
N ARG A 277 13.48 -1.94 22.56
CA ARG A 277 14.91 -1.69 22.33
C ARG A 277 15.61 -2.96 21.88
N ARG A 278 15.40 -4.09 22.57
CA ARG A 278 15.97 -5.39 22.18
C ARG A 278 15.53 -5.79 20.77
N PHE A 279 14.28 -5.51 20.40
CA PHE A 279 13.75 -5.79 19.06
C PHE A 279 14.48 -4.95 18.01
N LEU A 280 14.54 -3.64 18.19
CA LEU A 280 15.20 -2.72 17.25
C LEU A 280 16.68 -3.08 17.09
N MET A 281 17.38 -3.36 18.19
CA MET A 281 18.79 -3.79 18.13
C MET A 281 18.98 -5.10 17.39
N SER A 282 18.08 -6.07 17.60
CA SER A 282 18.14 -7.35 16.89
C SER A 282 17.83 -7.18 15.39
N MET A 283 16.90 -6.29 15.03
CA MET A 283 16.61 -5.95 13.65
C MET A 283 17.81 -5.27 12.97
N VAL A 284 18.47 -4.33 13.64
CA VAL A 284 19.70 -3.69 13.14
C VAL A 284 20.78 -4.74 12.87
N GLU A 285 20.99 -5.68 13.79
CA GLU A 285 21.97 -6.75 13.62
C GLU A 285 21.62 -7.69 12.45
N VAL A 286 20.34 -8.08 12.32
CA VAL A 286 19.87 -8.87 11.18
C VAL A 286 20.11 -8.14 9.86
N LEU A 287 19.80 -6.85 9.80
CA LEU A 287 19.97 -6.04 8.59
C LEU A 287 21.44 -5.80 8.26
N ARG A 288 22.30 -5.61 9.26
CA ARG A 288 23.76 -5.57 9.11
C ARG A 288 24.28 -6.85 8.48
N GLN A 289 23.78 -8.01 8.90
CA GLN A 289 24.18 -9.31 8.34
C GLN A 289 23.68 -9.52 6.90
N ILE A 290 22.52 -8.95 6.56
CA ILE A 290 21.90 -9.09 5.23
C ILE A 290 22.54 -8.15 4.22
N VAL A 291 22.68 -6.87 4.57
CA VAL A 291 23.16 -5.82 3.68
C VAL A 291 24.70 -5.77 3.66
N GLY A 292 25.35 -6.11 4.77
CA GLY A 292 26.80 -6.18 4.86
C GLY A 292 27.48 -4.81 4.96
N THR A 293 28.72 -4.74 4.47
CA THR A 293 29.59 -3.55 4.56
C THR A 293 29.16 -2.40 3.66
N ASP A 294 28.35 -2.68 2.63
CA ASP A 294 27.89 -1.68 1.66
C ASP A 294 26.68 -0.89 2.18
N GLY A 295 26.15 -1.29 3.33
CA GLY A 295 25.04 -0.61 3.98
C GLY A 295 25.48 0.37 5.05
N ARG A 296 24.64 1.37 5.28
CA ARG A 296 24.76 2.28 6.42
C ARG A 296 23.40 2.49 7.07
N LEU A 297 23.44 2.78 8.36
CA LEU A 297 22.31 3.23 9.14
C LEU A 297 22.56 4.68 9.53
N SER A 298 21.66 5.58 9.14
CA SER A 298 21.82 7.01 9.43
C SER A 298 20.50 7.65 9.83
N ARG A 299 20.53 8.62 10.75
CA ARG A 299 19.31 9.36 11.11
C ARG A 299 18.77 10.10 9.89
N LEU A 300 17.47 10.01 9.64
CA LEU A 300 16.85 10.75 8.54
C LEU A 300 16.63 12.22 8.93
N PRO A 301 17.07 13.17 8.09
CA PRO A 301 16.76 14.57 8.28
C PRO A 301 15.26 14.84 8.06
N VAL A 302 14.69 15.84 8.74
CA VAL A 302 13.24 16.17 8.65
C VAL A 302 12.84 16.68 7.26
N GLU A 303 13.80 17.14 6.47
CA GLU A 303 13.64 17.51 5.06
C GLU A 303 13.50 16.29 4.14
N HIS A 304 13.76 15.08 4.64
CA HIS A 304 13.69 13.87 3.83
C HIS A 304 12.27 13.67 3.25
N PRO A 305 12.13 13.25 1.98
CA PRO A 305 10.83 13.13 1.32
C PRO A 305 9.80 12.24 2.03
N ILE A 306 10.24 11.33 2.92
CA ILE A 306 9.33 10.48 3.71
C ILE A 306 8.43 11.31 4.64
N TYR A 307 8.90 12.43 5.17
CA TYR A 307 8.11 13.33 6.03
C TYR A 307 7.11 14.17 5.25
N HIS A 308 7.25 14.23 3.92
CA HIS A 308 6.48 15.13 3.04
C HIS A 308 5.76 14.39 1.90
N ALA A 309 5.78 13.06 1.91
CA ALA A 309 5.34 12.25 0.77
C ALA A 309 3.86 12.40 0.45
N PHE A 310 3.01 12.63 1.46
CA PHE A 310 1.58 12.87 1.26
C PHE A 310 1.11 14.02 2.14
N TYR A 311 1.25 13.89 3.46
CA TYR A 311 1.17 14.97 4.45
C TYR A 311 2.54 15.62 4.67
N ASN A 312 2.52 16.87 5.14
CA ASN A 312 3.72 17.67 5.37
C ASN A 312 4.05 17.69 6.87
N TYR A 313 5.24 17.25 7.24
CA TYR A 313 5.74 17.19 8.62
C TYR A 313 7.08 17.94 8.74
N PRO A 314 7.07 19.29 8.81
CA PRO A 314 8.29 20.09 8.78
C PRO A 314 9.20 19.85 10.00
N ASN A 315 8.65 19.34 11.10
CA ASN A 315 9.35 19.15 12.37
C ASN A 315 9.44 17.66 12.77
N GLY A 316 9.35 16.74 11.82
CA GLY A 316 9.32 15.30 12.08
C GLY A 316 7.93 14.75 12.40
N PHE A 317 7.87 13.43 12.61
CA PHE A 317 6.62 12.74 12.91
C PHE A 317 6.16 12.96 14.37
N PRO A 318 4.90 12.64 14.72
CA PRO A 318 4.45 12.70 16.11
C PRO A 318 5.39 11.93 17.04
N SER A 319 5.63 12.50 18.22
CA SER A 319 6.59 11.99 19.22
C SER A 319 8.06 12.12 18.83
N GLU A 320 8.39 12.49 17.60
CA GLU A 320 9.75 12.81 17.20
C GLU A 320 10.12 14.20 17.70
N HIS A 321 11.34 14.32 18.22
CA HIS A 321 11.89 15.59 18.67
C HIS A 321 13.17 15.85 17.89
N GLU A 322 13.40 17.12 17.55
CA GLU A 322 14.69 17.52 17.02
C GLU A 322 15.74 17.38 18.11
N HIS A 323 16.63 16.42 17.93
CA HIS A 323 17.87 16.36 18.68
C HIS A 323 18.98 16.95 17.84
N PRO A 324 19.86 17.77 18.44
CA PRO A 324 21.12 18.09 17.78
C PRO A 324 21.75 16.76 17.37
N LEU A 325 22.26 16.69 16.13
CA LEU A 325 23.05 15.56 15.66
C LEU A 325 24.24 15.46 16.63
N VAL A 326 24.10 14.62 17.66
CA VAL A 326 25.24 14.28 18.50
C VAL A 326 26.15 13.50 17.57
N GLU A 327 27.27 14.11 17.18
CA GLU A 327 28.36 13.42 16.50
C GLU A 327 28.80 12.30 17.44
N TYR A 328 28.31 11.09 17.18
CA TYR A 328 28.72 9.93 17.93
C TYR A 328 30.12 9.53 17.44
N PRO A 329 31.09 9.32 18.35
CA PRO A 329 32.50 9.17 18.03
C PRO A 329 32.85 7.81 17.40
N PHE A 330 31.89 7.12 16.80
CA PHE A 330 32.06 5.76 16.29
C PHE A 330 31.98 5.75 14.77
N ASP A 331 33.06 5.29 14.14
CA ASP A 331 33.12 5.02 12.70
C ASP A 331 32.34 3.74 12.29
N ASP A 332 31.37 3.28 13.09
CA ASP A 332 30.54 2.12 12.73
C ASP A 332 29.38 2.59 11.83
N PRO A 333 29.35 2.22 10.53
CA PRO A 333 28.28 2.61 9.62
C PRO A 333 26.92 2.04 10.02
N TRP A 334 26.85 1.06 10.94
CA TRP A 334 25.63 0.47 11.46
C TRP A 334 25.28 0.94 12.87
N TYR A 335 25.92 1.99 13.38
CA TYR A 335 25.67 2.48 14.71
C TYR A 335 24.21 2.94 14.87
N TYR A 336 23.47 2.24 15.73
CA TYR A 336 22.19 2.68 16.24
C TYR A 336 22.32 2.99 17.73
N PRO A 337 21.93 4.18 18.21
CA PRO A 337 22.18 4.59 19.59
C PRO A 337 21.54 3.64 20.61
N ASP A 338 22.37 2.86 21.28
CA ASP A 338 21.94 1.97 22.35
C ASP A 338 21.80 2.77 23.66
N ARG A 339 20.57 2.95 24.16
CA ARG A 339 20.27 3.77 25.34
C ARG A 339 19.37 3.02 26.32
N PRO A 340 19.55 3.19 27.65
CA PRO A 340 18.65 2.61 28.66
C PRO A 340 17.16 2.88 28.35
N PRO A 341 16.26 1.93 28.70
CA PRO A 341 14.82 2.20 28.71
C PRO A 341 14.54 3.44 29.56
N ASP A 342 13.52 4.20 29.19
CA ASP A 342 13.08 5.42 29.91
C ASP A 342 14.13 6.54 30.00
N SER A 343 15.24 6.43 29.26
CA SER A 343 16.25 7.47 29.14
C SER A 343 16.21 8.12 27.76
N TRP A 344 15.89 9.42 27.80
CA TRP A 344 15.79 10.37 26.68
C TRP A 344 14.54 10.20 25.78
N PRO A 345 14.07 11.30 25.15
CA PRO A 345 13.04 11.27 24.10
C PRO A 345 13.38 10.33 22.93
N PRO A 346 12.36 9.93 22.13
CA PRO A 346 12.55 9.05 20.96
C PRO A 346 13.67 9.52 20.02
N ARG A 347 14.43 8.58 19.46
CA ARG A 347 15.55 8.86 18.54
C ARG A 347 15.06 9.36 17.17
N GLY A 348 13.85 8.97 16.79
CA GLY A 348 13.26 9.30 15.50
C GLY A 348 13.53 8.24 14.44
N MET A 349 13.50 8.68 13.17
CA MET A 349 13.64 7.76 12.04
C MET A 349 15.12 7.57 11.65
N TYR A 350 15.53 6.31 11.47
CA TYR A 350 16.83 5.93 10.94
C TYR A 350 16.64 5.24 9.60
N GLY A 351 17.30 5.76 8.57
CA GLY A 351 17.32 5.20 7.23
C GLY A 351 18.37 4.11 7.11
N ILE A 352 17.97 3.02 6.47
CA ILE A 352 18.85 1.93 6.05
C ILE A 352 19.19 2.19 4.59
N ASP A 353 20.44 2.52 4.30
CA ASP A 353 20.90 2.67 2.93
C ASP A 353 21.66 1.43 2.48
N MET A 354 21.49 1.08 1.22
CA MET A 354 22.22 0.03 0.52
C MET A 354 22.54 0.53 -0.89
N ASP A 355 23.81 0.52 -1.27
CA ASP A 355 24.28 1.03 -2.57
C ASP A 355 23.85 2.49 -2.84
N GLY A 356 23.88 3.34 -1.81
CA GLY A 356 23.47 4.75 -1.92
C GLY A 356 21.96 4.98 -2.02
N ARG A 357 21.13 3.94 -1.85
CA ARG A 357 19.67 4.01 -1.92
C ARG A 357 19.06 3.71 -0.56
N LEU A 358 18.06 4.49 -0.16
CA LEU A 358 17.27 4.20 1.03
C LEU A 358 16.36 2.98 0.77
N VAL A 359 16.60 1.87 1.46
CA VAL A 359 15.88 0.59 1.29
C VAL A 359 14.96 0.26 2.47
N GLY A 360 15.03 1.01 3.55
CA GLY A 360 14.11 0.87 4.65
C GLY A 360 14.33 1.91 5.72
N VAL A 361 13.47 1.87 6.74
CA VAL A 361 13.59 2.74 7.90
C VAL A 361 13.30 1.97 9.19
N ILE A 362 13.97 2.39 10.25
CA ILE A 362 13.80 1.92 11.62
C ILE A 362 13.35 3.11 12.47
N SER A 363 12.33 2.89 13.27
CA SER A 363 11.68 3.91 14.11
C SER A 363 11.50 3.40 15.53
N ASP A 364 11.72 4.29 16.50
CA ASP A 364 11.36 4.08 17.91
C ASP A 364 10.20 4.99 18.36
N LEU A 365 9.46 5.55 17.41
CA LEU A 365 8.35 6.49 17.65
C LEU A 365 7.05 5.79 18.10
N SER A 366 7.00 4.46 18.07
CA SER A 366 5.80 3.68 18.39
C SER A 366 4.58 4.06 17.54
N LEU A 367 4.79 4.38 16.26
CA LEU A 367 3.71 4.77 15.35
C LEU A 367 2.67 3.65 15.23
N HIS A 368 3.11 2.39 15.10
CA HIS A 368 2.23 1.26 14.82
C HIS A 368 1.22 0.97 15.95
N ARG A 369 1.59 1.21 17.22
CA ARG A 369 0.71 1.00 18.37
C ARG A 369 -0.47 1.96 18.39
N ASN A 370 -0.28 3.16 17.84
CA ASN A 370 -1.27 4.22 17.80
C ASN A 370 -2.13 4.20 16.51
N TRP A 371 -1.91 3.23 15.61
CA TRP A 371 -2.79 3.03 14.45
C TRP A 371 -4.09 2.33 14.82
N ILE A 372 -4.10 1.61 15.93
CA ILE A 372 -5.24 0.85 16.42
C ILE A 372 -5.96 1.70 17.46
N PRO A 373 -7.27 1.96 17.30
CA PRO A 373 -8.05 2.66 18.31
C PRO A 373 -8.03 1.91 19.65
N PRO A 374 -7.99 2.61 20.79
CA PRO A 374 -8.01 1.98 22.11
C PRO A 374 -9.28 1.14 22.36
N ASP A 375 -10.40 1.50 21.73
CA ASP A 375 -11.71 0.83 21.92
C ASP A 375 -11.89 -0.45 21.07
N ALA A 376 -10.82 -0.97 20.46
CA ALA A 376 -10.86 -2.23 19.72
C ALA A 376 -10.83 -3.45 20.67
N GLU A 377 -11.66 -3.43 21.71
CA GLU A 377 -12.04 -4.63 22.45
C GLU A 377 -12.77 -5.59 21.48
N PRO A 378 -12.52 -6.91 21.52
CA PRO A 378 -13.36 -7.86 20.80
C PRO A 378 -14.79 -7.68 21.31
N ALA A 379 -15.75 -7.52 20.39
CA ALA A 379 -17.16 -7.34 20.69
C ALA A 379 -17.66 -8.48 21.60
N THR A 380 -17.55 -8.28 22.90
CA THR A 380 -18.24 -9.03 23.93
C THR A 380 -19.49 -8.23 24.19
N GLU A 381 -20.64 -8.86 23.97
CA GLU A 381 -21.93 -8.30 24.37
C GLU A 381 -21.87 -8.03 25.86
N VAL A 382 -21.67 -6.75 26.22
CA VAL A 382 -21.74 -6.30 27.60
C VAL A 382 -23.22 -6.31 27.96
N VAL A 383 -23.64 -7.31 28.73
CA VAL A 383 -24.86 -7.22 29.53
C VAL A 383 -24.60 -6.10 30.53
N ALA A 384 -25.37 -5.03 30.41
CA ALA A 384 -25.33 -3.92 31.34
C ALA A 384 -25.69 -4.42 32.74
N GLU A 385 -24.76 -4.28 33.68
CA GLU A 385 -25.08 -4.22 35.10
C GLU A 385 -24.45 -2.93 35.66
N ASP A 386 -25.23 -2.32 36.55
CA ASP A 386 -25.24 -0.91 36.89
C ASP A 386 -23.96 -0.35 37.55
N GLU A 387 -23.85 0.97 37.42
CA GLU A 387 -22.86 1.90 37.96
C GLU A 387 -22.53 1.69 39.45
N GLU A 388 -21.24 1.84 39.79
CA GLU A 388 -20.86 2.52 41.03
C GLU A 388 -19.56 3.32 40.85
N ASP A 389 -19.64 4.59 41.21
CA ASP A 389 -18.65 5.64 41.03
C ASP A 389 -17.29 5.31 41.67
N SER A 390 -16.22 5.39 40.88
CA SER A 390 -14.89 5.69 41.41
C SER A 390 -14.20 6.72 40.52
N GLU A 391 -14.09 7.93 41.05
CA GLU A 391 -13.26 9.00 40.48
C GLU A 391 -11.79 8.58 40.60
N THR A 392 -11.20 8.07 39.52
CA THR A 392 -9.75 7.89 39.39
C THR A 392 -9.20 8.75 38.27
N GLU A 393 -8.34 9.68 38.68
CA GLU A 393 -7.24 10.34 37.97
C GLU A 393 -7.40 10.57 36.47
N THR A 394 -7.50 11.84 36.11
CA THR A 394 -7.33 12.38 34.76
C THR A 394 -6.01 11.91 34.16
N SER A 395 -6.06 10.81 33.40
CA SER A 395 -5.04 10.49 32.40
C SER A 395 -5.19 11.51 31.27
N ASP A 396 -4.08 12.12 30.86
CA ASP A 396 -4.06 12.96 29.66
C ASP A 396 -4.74 12.21 28.50
N PRO A 397 -5.60 12.88 27.71
CA PRO A 397 -6.31 12.20 26.64
C PRO A 397 -5.30 11.60 25.66
N SER A 398 -5.33 10.27 25.51
CA SER A 398 -4.53 9.56 24.52
C SER A 398 -4.64 10.28 23.16
N PRO A 399 -3.52 10.64 22.52
CA PRO A 399 -3.55 11.42 21.29
C PRO A 399 -4.37 10.69 20.22
N SER A 400 -5.20 11.44 19.49
CA SER A 400 -6.11 10.88 18.49
C SER A 400 -5.37 9.93 17.53
N PRO A 401 -5.87 8.70 17.26
CA PRO A 401 -5.25 7.77 16.31
C PRO A 401 -4.99 8.37 14.92
N LEU A 402 -5.80 9.36 14.52
CA LEU A 402 -5.62 10.13 13.28
C LEU A 402 -4.25 10.81 13.17
N LEU A 403 -3.67 11.20 14.31
CA LEU A 403 -2.34 11.83 14.37
C LEU A 403 -1.25 10.85 13.86
N PHE A 404 -1.40 9.55 14.12
CA PHE A 404 -0.41 8.52 13.81
C PHE A 404 -0.68 7.76 12.50
N LEU A 405 -1.94 7.71 12.05
CA LEU A 405 -2.32 7.14 10.75
C LEU A 405 -1.78 7.94 9.55
N ARG A 406 -1.61 9.26 9.71
CA ARG A 406 -1.04 10.15 8.69
C ARG A 406 0.44 9.86 8.40
N PRO A 407 1.35 9.74 9.41
CA PRO A 407 2.71 9.25 9.21
C PRO A 407 2.77 7.89 8.51
N GLY A 408 1.91 6.94 8.91
CA GLY A 408 1.80 5.64 8.23
C GLY A 408 1.48 5.79 6.74
N THR A 409 0.55 6.70 6.41
CA THR A 409 0.21 7.03 5.02
C THR A 409 1.41 7.60 4.27
N ASN A 410 2.18 8.49 4.89
CA ASN A 410 3.41 9.05 4.30
C ASN A 410 4.44 7.97 3.98
N ILE A 411 4.69 7.05 4.91
CA ILE A 411 5.64 5.94 4.74
C ILE A 411 5.23 5.07 3.54
N ILE A 412 3.94 4.74 3.42
CA ILE A 412 3.41 3.94 2.31
C ILE A 412 3.51 4.68 0.98
N VAL A 413 3.06 5.94 0.95
CA VAL A 413 3.11 6.76 -0.27
C VAL A 413 4.55 6.99 -0.72
N HIS A 414 5.48 7.22 0.22
CA HIS A 414 6.91 7.27 -0.07
C HIS A 414 7.37 5.96 -0.72
N ALA A 415 7.05 4.81 -0.13
CA ALA A 415 7.43 3.50 -0.68
C ALA A 415 6.91 3.28 -2.11
N LEU A 416 5.68 3.70 -2.39
CA LEU A 416 5.04 3.61 -3.71
C LEU A 416 5.67 4.55 -4.75
N LEU A 417 6.10 5.75 -4.33
CA LEU A 417 6.64 6.78 -5.23
C LEU A 417 8.16 6.73 -5.43
N ARG A 418 8.90 6.04 -4.54
CA ARG A 418 10.36 5.89 -4.62
C ARG A 418 10.82 5.54 -6.04
N PRO A 419 11.74 6.30 -6.66
CA PRO A 419 12.27 6.00 -8.00
C PRO A 419 12.84 4.59 -8.10
N GLU A 420 13.52 4.16 -7.05
CA GLU A 420 14.16 2.85 -6.89
C GLU A 420 13.17 1.70 -6.63
N GLY A 421 11.90 2.01 -6.38
CA GLY A 421 10.87 1.01 -6.10
C GLY A 421 10.26 0.42 -7.36
N PHE A 422 9.86 -0.85 -7.28
CA PHE A 422 9.27 -1.59 -8.41
C PHE A 422 7.75 -1.41 -8.58
N THR A 423 7.13 -0.49 -7.81
CA THR A 423 5.70 -0.18 -7.97
C THR A 423 5.42 0.31 -9.38
N ILE A 424 4.39 -0.24 -10.02
CA ILE A 424 3.96 0.18 -11.36
C ILE A 424 3.42 1.62 -11.28
N LYS A 425 3.99 2.52 -12.07
CA LYS A 425 3.65 3.95 -12.10
C LYS A 425 3.18 4.36 -13.49
N HIS A 426 2.01 4.97 -13.54
CA HIS A 426 1.43 5.58 -14.73
C HIS A 426 1.35 7.11 -14.55
N GLY A 427 1.49 7.86 -15.64
CA GLY A 427 1.22 9.30 -15.65
C GLY A 427 -0.27 9.60 -15.79
N LEU A 428 -0.67 10.86 -15.57
CA LEU A 428 -2.05 11.27 -15.81
C LEU A 428 -2.50 10.96 -17.25
N PRO A 429 -3.78 10.60 -17.43
CA PRO A 429 -4.41 10.62 -18.74
C PRO A 429 -4.28 12.00 -19.41
N ALA A 430 -3.91 12.01 -20.69
CA ALA A 430 -3.78 13.20 -21.53
C ALA A 430 -5.07 14.03 -21.66
N TRP A 431 -6.25 13.44 -21.39
CA TRP A 431 -7.54 14.14 -21.44
C TRP A 431 -7.96 14.79 -20.13
N GLN A 432 -7.27 14.52 -19.02
CA GLN A 432 -7.54 15.21 -17.76
C GLN A 432 -6.84 16.59 -17.84
N PRO A 433 -7.59 17.71 -17.76
CA PRO A 433 -6.97 19.03 -17.83
C PRO A 433 -5.97 19.18 -16.70
N ARG A 434 -4.70 19.39 -17.05
CA ARG A 434 -3.68 19.84 -16.08
C ARG A 434 -4.18 21.15 -15.50
N GLN A 435 -4.18 21.26 -14.18
CA GLN A 435 -4.47 22.56 -13.60
C GLN A 435 -3.22 23.40 -13.84
N ASP A 436 -3.35 24.44 -14.66
CA ASP A 436 -2.28 25.42 -14.82
C ASP A 436 -1.83 25.87 -13.43
N PRO A 437 -0.54 25.77 -13.07
CA PRO A 437 -0.04 26.08 -11.73
C PRO A 437 -0.13 27.57 -11.35
N ALA A 438 -0.84 28.38 -12.14
CA ALA A 438 -1.04 29.81 -11.98
C ALA A 438 -2.47 30.21 -11.58
N ARG A 439 -3.27 29.30 -10.99
CA ARG A 439 -4.60 29.61 -10.43
C ARG A 439 -4.78 29.17 -9.00
#